data_AF-A0A6P4IRG9-F1
#
_entry.id   AF-A0A6P4IRG9-F1
#
_cell.length_a   1.000
_cell.length_b   1.000
_cell.length_c   1.000
_cell.angle_alpha   90.00
_cell.angle_beta   90.00
_cell.angle_gamma   90.00
#
_symmetry.space_group_name_H-M   'P 1'
#
loop_
_entity.id
_entity.type
_entity.pdbx_description
1 polymer ?
#
loop_
_entity_poly.entity_id
_entity_poly.type
_entity_poly.pdbx_seq_one_letter_code
_entity_poly.pdbx_strand_id
1 'polypeptide(L)'
;MKLFNTFIVLLILHISEAKIHGCNYLETVDLSFSPQFPNGSYLYKDNLLVPFHLTGQYDYIETERGVNNSAKRHTRGCVCHLKACIWICCRFKDMQPNGECTDGLMDKLSNINPYLNVTLLNGSVVRRNLLSDFIVLRDAMRFRDIWKEHEYTLFENGSALLKDYNSEKQAFRGYDCLHPDQFSSENRGSLVVAFHESVFNQNPETLQPGANELILLSKAFLILTTAVYLSVKKLRNLHGKVFISYMLTIFMFLLHKWLMHFHIPLKFCLLRGLF
;
A
#
# COMPACT_ATOMS: atom_id res chain seq x y z
N MET A 1 -3.95 45.74 19.20
CA MET A 1 -2.98 45.19 18.22
C MET A 1 -2.01 44.16 18.79
N LYS A 2 -1.36 44.37 19.96
CA LYS A 2 -0.40 43.39 20.52
C LYS A 2 -1.01 42.01 20.86
N LEU A 3 -2.21 42.00 21.45
CA LEU A 3 -2.94 40.77 21.82
C LEU A 3 -3.34 39.90 20.62
N PHE A 4 -3.67 40.51 19.48
CA PHE A 4 -4.08 39.80 18.26
C PHE A 4 -2.90 39.09 17.60
N ASN A 5 -1.71 39.72 17.59
CA ASN A 5 -0.48 39.08 17.10
C ASN A 5 -0.03 37.91 17.97
N THR A 6 -0.13 38.01 19.30
CA THR A 6 0.14 36.87 20.19
C THR A 6 -0.84 35.72 20.00
N PHE A 7 -2.11 36.02 19.70
CA PHE A 7 -3.11 34.99 19.45
C PHE A 7 -2.87 34.27 18.12
N ILE A 8 -2.45 34.98 17.07
CA ILE A 8 -2.05 34.40 15.78
C ILE A 8 -0.81 33.51 15.93
N VAL A 9 0.20 33.94 16.68
CA VAL A 9 1.42 33.14 16.93
C VAL A 9 1.08 31.87 17.72
N LEU A 10 0.21 31.95 18.73
CA LEU A 10 -0.29 30.79 19.47
C LEU A 10 -1.17 29.87 18.60
N LEU A 11 -1.98 30.42 17.68
CA LEU A 11 -2.76 29.64 16.72
C LEU A 11 -1.86 28.90 15.71
N ILE A 12 -0.80 29.55 15.21
CA ILE A 12 0.17 28.95 14.29
C ILE A 12 0.97 27.84 15.02
N LEU A 13 1.34 28.05 16.29
CA LEU A 13 1.96 27.01 17.12
C LEU A 13 1.03 25.82 17.40
N HIS A 14 -0.29 26.05 17.46
CA HIS A 14 -1.26 24.97 17.68
C HIS A 14 -1.55 24.12 16.43
N ILE A 15 -1.11 24.54 15.24
CA ILE A 15 -1.43 23.91 13.95
C ILE A 15 -0.25 23.08 13.37
N SER A 16 0.92 23.05 14.02
CA SER A 16 2.04 22.23 13.56
C SER A 16 2.68 21.39 14.65
N GLU A 17 1.99 20.35 15.14
CA GLU A 17 2.73 19.16 15.56
C GLU A 17 3.08 18.38 14.31
N ALA A 18 4.36 18.49 13.97
CA ALA A 18 4.87 18.33 12.62
C ALA A 18 5.04 16.86 12.24
N LYS A 19 4.71 16.57 10.98
CA LYS A 19 5.32 15.48 10.21
C LYS A 19 6.82 15.40 10.56
N ILE A 20 7.30 14.19 10.80
CA ILE A 20 8.69 13.95 11.18
C ILE A 20 9.61 14.50 10.08
N HIS A 21 10.38 15.54 10.40
CA HIS A 21 11.18 16.25 9.39
C HIS A 21 12.21 15.31 8.76
N GLY A 22 12.22 15.24 7.43
CA GLY A 22 13.17 14.41 6.68
C GLY A 22 12.88 12.91 6.70
N CYS A 23 11.72 12.46 7.21
CA CYS A 23 11.33 11.05 7.19
C CYS A 23 10.13 10.83 6.25
N ASN A 24 10.21 9.85 5.36
CA ASN A 24 9.08 9.47 4.52
C ASN A 24 8.03 8.72 5.37
N TYR A 25 6.73 8.83 5.05
CA TYR A 25 5.68 8.09 5.76
C TYR A 25 5.93 6.57 5.77
N LEU A 26 6.45 6.02 4.67
CA LEU A 26 6.81 4.62 4.50
C LEU A 26 8.06 4.18 5.29
N GLU A 27 8.75 5.13 5.90
CA GLU A 27 9.89 4.87 6.80
C GLU A 27 9.45 4.92 8.28
N THR A 28 8.15 5.10 8.51
CA THR A 28 7.56 5.21 9.85
C THR A 28 6.67 4.03 10.22
N VAL A 29 6.55 3.76 11.53
CA VAL A 29 5.61 2.78 12.10
C VAL A 29 4.64 3.47 13.05
N ASP A 30 3.47 2.85 13.27
CA ASP A 30 2.54 3.29 14.30
C ASP A 30 3.09 2.91 15.69
N LEU A 31 3.14 3.89 16.59
CA LEU A 31 3.62 3.76 17.97
C LEU A 31 2.47 3.89 18.99
N SER A 32 1.21 3.93 18.54
CA SER A 32 0.05 4.14 19.41
C SER A 32 -0.10 3.09 20.51
N PHE A 33 0.42 1.89 20.29
CA PHE A 33 0.43 0.78 21.25
C PHE A 33 1.80 0.53 21.89
N SER A 34 2.81 1.34 21.56
CA SER A 34 4.17 1.21 22.08
C SER A 34 4.31 1.89 23.46
N PRO A 35 5.01 1.27 24.42
CA PRO A 35 5.31 1.92 25.70
C PRO A 35 6.10 3.22 25.50
N GLN A 36 5.66 4.29 26.17
CA GLN A 36 6.33 5.58 26.17
C GLN A 36 7.12 5.79 27.47
N PHE A 37 8.34 6.28 27.36
CA PHE A 37 9.20 6.64 28.48
C PHE A 37 9.02 8.11 28.91
N PRO A 38 9.41 8.49 30.15
CA PRO A 38 9.28 9.86 30.66
C PRO A 38 10.00 10.93 29.82
N ASN A 39 11.04 10.55 29.09
CA ASN A 39 11.79 11.43 28.19
C ASN A 39 11.12 11.61 26.81
N GLY A 40 9.91 11.08 26.61
CA GLY A 40 9.15 11.14 25.37
C GLY A 40 9.54 10.10 24.30
N SER A 41 10.56 9.28 24.55
CA SER A 41 10.92 8.17 23.65
C SER A 41 9.94 6.99 23.76
N TYR A 42 9.89 6.15 22.73
CA TYR A 42 9.02 4.98 22.67
C TYR A 42 9.82 3.69 22.52
N LEU A 43 9.32 2.59 23.07
CA LEU A 43 9.87 1.25 22.85
C LEU A 43 9.06 0.51 21.78
N TYR A 44 9.66 0.27 20.62
CA TYR A 44 9.03 -0.48 19.54
C TYR A 44 9.52 -1.94 19.55
N LYS A 45 8.57 -2.90 19.50
CA LYS A 45 8.80 -4.36 19.47
C LYS A 45 9.88 -4.83 20.48
N ASP A 46 9.80 -4.30 21.69
CA ASP A 46 10.60 -4.66 22.88
C ASP A 46 12.12 -4.39 22.84
N ASN A 47 12.68 -3.99 21.69
CA ASN A 47 14.13 -3.82 21.56
C ASN A 47 14.60 -2.54 20.85
N LEU A 48 13.70 -1.77 20.23
CA LEU A 48 14.05 -0.57 19.50
C LEU A 48 13.56 0.68 20.22
N LEU A 49 14.49 1.43 20.80
CA LEU A 49 14.19 2.74 21.38
C LEU A 49 14.07 3.79 20.27
N VAL A 50 12.88 4.35 20.09
CA VAL A 50 12.60 5.43 19.14
C VAL A 50 12.68 6.77 19.88
N PRO A 51 13.70 7.61 19.63
CA PRO A 51 13.84 8.91 20.27
C PRO A 51 12.67 9.84 19.94
N PHE A 52 12.33 10.74 20.88
CA PHE A 52 11.26 11.73 20.69
C PHE A 52 11.42 12.58 19.40
N HIS A 53 12.64 12.95 19.02
CA HIS A 53 12.87 13.73 17.80
C HIS A 53 12.61 12.96 16.48
N LEU A 54 12.45 11.63 16.55
CA LEU A 54 12.04 10.77 15.44
C LEU A 54 10.57 10.35 15.56
N THR A 55 9.78 10.98 16.41
CA THR A 55 8.34 10.75 16.51
C THR A 55 7.55 11.97 16.04
N GLY A 56 6.29 11.74 15.67
CA GLY A 56 5.39 12.80 15.25
C GLY A 56 3.93 12.36 15.30
N GLN A 57 3.02 13.33 15.42
CA GLN A 57 1.58 13.08 15.35
C GLN A 57 1.12 13.11 13.90
N TYR A 58 0.28 12.14 13.53
CA TYR A 58 -0.33 12.01 12.22
C TYR A 58 -1.83 11.89 12.38
N ASP A 59 -2.59 12.57 11.53
CA ASP A 59 -4.05 12.49 11.42
C ASP A 59 -4.47 11.94 10.04
N TYR A 60 -3.52 11.27 9.37
CA TYR A 60 -3.71 10.68 8.06
C TYR A 60 -2.91 9.38 7.91
N ILE A 61 -3.34 8.55 6.96
CA ILE A 61 -2.61 7.39 6.46
C ILE A 61 -2.32 7.65 4.99
N GLU A 62 -1.04 7.58 4.59
CA GLU A 62 -0.65 7.67 3.19
C GLU A 62 -1.03 6.37 2.46
N THR A 63 -1.68 6.50 1.32
CA THR A 63 -2.01 5.38 0.41
C THR A 63 -0.86 5.11 -0.54
N GLU A 64 -0.91 3.97 -1.24
CA GLU A 64 0.11 3.61 -2.23
C GLU A 64 0.26 4.59 -3.40
N ARG A 65 -0.69 5.51 -3.54
CA ARG A 65 -0.67 6.59 -4.54
C ARG A 65 -0.09 7.90 -3.99
N GLY A 66 0.48 7.89 -2.78
CA GLY A 66 0.92 9.10 -2.09
C GLY A 66 -0.24 10.01 -1.66
N VAL A 67 -1.48 9.52 -1.66
CA VAL A 67 -2.66 10.29 -1.23
C VAL A 67 -2.88 10.09 0.27
N ASN A 68 -3.06 11.18 1.00
CA ASN A 68 -3.32 11.17 2.43
C ASN A 68 -4.81 11.00 2.71
N ASN A 69 -5.19 9.84 3.27
CA ASN A 69 -6.54 9.60 3.75
C ASN A 69 -6.64 10.01 5.22
N SER A 70 -7.68 10.76 5.57
CA SER A 70 -7.91 11.14 6.97
C SER A 70 -8.06 9.91 7.87
N ALA A 71 -7.41 9.95 9.03
CA ALA A 71 -7.40 8.91 10.04
C ALA A 71 -7.51 9.51 11.44
N LYS A 72 -7.80 8.68 12.44
CA LYS A 72 -7.73 9.10 13.84
C LYS A 72 -6.30 9.55 14.15
N ARG A 73 -6.15 10.64 14.91
CA ARG A 73 -4.84 11.13 15.35
C ARG A 73 -4.09 10.01 16.08
N HIS A 74 -2.87 9.73 15.63
CA HIS A 74 -2.02 8.65 16.11
C HIS A 74 -0.54 9.06 16.04
N THR A 75 0.28 8.46 16.90
CA THR A 75 1.71 8.76 16.95
C THR A 75 2.47 7.78 16.08
N ARG A 76 3.37 8.29 15.23
CA ARG A 76 4.27 7.47 14.41
C ARG A 76 5.73 7.74 14.75
N GLY A 77 6.59 6.77 14.45
CA GLY A 77 8.04 6.86 14.66
C GLY A 77 8.84 6.46 13.43
N CYS A 78 9.88 7.22 13.09
CA CYS A 78 10.75 7.00 11.95
C CYS A 78 11.83 5.95 12.23
N VAL A 79 11.45 4.67 12.17
CA VAL A 79 12.33 3.57 12.56
C VAL A 79 13.41 3.26 11.54
N CYS A 80 13.18 3.54 10.26
CA CYS A 80 14.15 3.21 9.20
C CYS A 80 15.40 4.09 9.19
N HIS A 81 15.36 5.22 9.92
CA HIS A 81 16.54 6.05 10.18
C HIS A 81 17.43 5.48 11.30
N LEU A 82 16.87 4.60 12.15
CA LEU A 82 17.61 3.96 13.24
C LEU A 82 18.30 2.67 12.76
N LYS A 83 17.64 1.94 11.85
CA LYS A 83 18.15 0.69 11.28
C LYS A 83 17.44 0.44 9.94
N ALA A 84 18.17 -0.09 8.96
CA ALA A 84 17.63 -0.34 7.63
C ALA A 84 16.33 -1.17 7.68
N CYS A 85 15.32 -0.74 6.93
CA CYS A 85 14.03 -1.42 6.87
C CYS A 85 13.88 -2.26 5.61
N ILE A 86 13.14 -3.34 5.71
CA ILE A 86 12.74 -4.17 4.58
C ILE A 86 11.26 -4.50 4.69
N TRP A 87 10.55 -4.37 3.58
CA TRP A 87 9.10 -4.60 3.52
C TRP A 87 8.83 -6.05 3.12
N ILE A 88 8.06 -6.76 3.95
CA ILE A 88 7.65 -8.13 3.71
C ILE A 88 6.14 -8.25 3.71
N CYS A 89 5.58 -8.82 2.64
CA CYS A 89 4.14 -8.91 2.46
C CYS A 89 3.49 -9.80 3.52
N CYS A 90 2.29 -9.41 3.95
CA CYS A 90 1.39 -10.18 4.81
C CYS A 90 0.16 -10.57 4.01
N ARG A 91 -0.26 -11.84 4.03
CA ARG A 91 -1.50 -12.23 3.33
C ARG A 91 -2.68 -11.45 3.93
N PHE A 92 -3.60 -10.99 3.08
CA PHE A 92 -4.75 -10.17 3.50
C PHE A 92 -5.49 -10.73 4.72
N LYS A 93 -5.73 -12.05 4.74
CA LYS A 93 -6.45 -12.74 5.83
C LYS A 93 -5.70 -12.78 7.17
N ASP A 94 -4.39 -12.55 7.16
CA ASP A 94 -3.53 -12.63 8.34
C ASP A 94 -3.14 -11.23 8.86
N MET A 95 -3.55 -10.16 8.17
CA MET A 95 -3.32 -8.78 8.61
C MET A 95 -4.40 -8.38 9.61
N GLN A 96 -4.00 -8.03 10.82
CA GLN A 96 -4.88 -7.55 11.88
C GLN A 96 -5.15 -6.04 11.73
N PRO A 97 -6.26 -5.53 12.32
CA PRO A 97 -6.60 -4.11 12.27
C PRO A 97 -5.55 -3.17 12.89
N ASN A 98 -4.72 -3.66 13.80
CA ASN A 98 -3.61 -2.92 14.42
C ASN A 98 -2.34 -2.90 13.53
N GLY A 99 -2.38 -3.50 12.33
CA GLY A 99 -1.25 -3.59 11.42
C GLY A 99 -0.31 -4.77 11.67
N GLU A 100 -0.59 -5.64 12.64
CA GLU A 100 0.21 -6.84 12.89
C GLU A 100 -0.16 -7.98 11.95
N CYS A 101 0.82 -8.80 11.57
CA CYS A 101 0.62 -9.96 10.71
C CYS A 101 0.75 -11.27 11.50
N THR A 102 -0.27 -12.15 11.43
CA THR A 102 -0.34 -13.42 12.16
C THR A 102 -0.02 -14.65 11.30
N ASP A 103 0.72 -14.46 10.22
CA ASP A 103 1.04 -15.52 9.26
C ASP A 103 2.08 -16.55 9.73
N GLY A 104 2.60 -16.38 10.96
CA GLY A 104 3.65 -17.22 11.54
C GLY A 104 5.01 -17.09 10.84
N LEU A 105 5.18 -16.08 9.98
CA LEU A 105 6.43 -15.91 9.22
C LEU A 105 7.61 -15.58 10.15
N MET A 106 7.40 -14.70 11.14
CA MET A 106 8.47 -14.29 12.05
C MET A 106 9.01 -15.48 12.87
N ASP A 107 8.15 -16.40 13.28
CA ASP A 107 8.55 -17.61 14.00
C ASP A 107 9.36 -18.54 13.10
N LYS A 108 8.89 -18.75 11.85
CA LYS A 108 9.61 -19.55 10.86
C LYS A 108 10.98 -18.98 10.55
N LEU A 109 11.07 -17.67 10.34
CA LEU A 109 12.33 -16.97 10.10
C LEU A 109 13.26 -17.12 11.31
N SER A 110 12.75 -17.01 12.53
CA SER A 110 13.57 -17.18 13.74
C SER A 110 14.17 -18.59 13.82
N ASN A 111 13.43 -19.61 13.38
CA ASN A 111 13.92 -20.99 13.37
C ASN A 111 14.97 -21.27 12.29
N ILE A 112 14.87 -20.61 11.13
CA ILE A 112 15.76 -20.89 9.99
C ILE A 112 16.94 -19.93 9.87
N ASN A 113 16.98 -18.85 10.66
CA ASN A 113 18.00 -17.79 10.60
C ASN A 113 18.24 -17.31 9.16
N PRO A 114 17.28 -16.59 8.55
CA PRO A 114 17.29 -16.20 7.15
C PRO A 114 18.47 -15.27 6.83
N TYR A 115 19.41 -15.76 6.03
CA TYR A 115 20.47 -14.94 5.46
C TYR A 115 20.13 -14.54 4.03
N LEU A 116 20.25 -13.24 3.74
CA LEU A 116 20.10 -12.65 2.42
C LEU A 116 21.43 -12.13 1.91
N ASN A 117 21.61 -12.16 0.59
CA ASN A 117 22.73 -11.50 -0.07
C ASN A 117 22.42 -10.01 -0.21
N VAL A 118 23.29 -9.17 0.36
CA VAL A 118 23.14 -7.72 0.43
C VAL A 118 24.33 -7.06 -0.25
N THR A 119 24.06 -6.13 -1.15
CA THR A 119 25.06 -5.36 -1.87
C THR A 119 25.38 -4.09 -1.09
N LEU A 120 26.65 -3.93 -0.73
CA LEU A 120 27.17 -2.75 -0.05
C LEU A 120 27.38 -1.61 -1.04
N LEU A 121 27.58 -0.39 -0.54
CA LEU A 121 27.86 0.79 -1.38
C LEU A 121 29.10 0.64 -2.27
N ASN A 122 30.07 -0.18 -1.86
CA ASN A 122 31.27 -0.49 -2.64
C ASN A 122 31.05 -1.56 -3.72
N GLY A 123 29.82 -2.06 -3.89
CA GLY A 123 29.45 -3.09 -4.84
C GLY A 123 29.74 -4.54 -4.40
N SER A 124 30.40 -4.74 -3.25
CA SER A 124 30.61 -6.09 -2.71
C SER A 124 29.30 -6.67 -2.15
N VAL A 125 29.16 -7.99 -2.25
CA VAL A 125 27.99 -8.71 -1.76
C VAL A 125 28.35 -9.45 -0.48
N VAL A 126 27.58 -9.22 0.58
CA VAL A 126 27.76 -9.86 1.88
C VAL A 126 26.48 -10.54 2.33
N ARG A 127 26.60 -11.60 3.13
CA ARG A 127 25.44 -12.24 3.76
C ARG A 127 25.05 -11.50 5.04
N ARG A 128 23.78 -11.12 5.14
CA ARG A 128 23.17 -10.45 6.30
C ARG A 128 21.95 -11.21 6.77
N ASN A 129 21.73 -11.25 8.07
CA ASN A 129 20.57 -11.91 8.65
C ASN A 129 19.38 -10.94 8.64
N LEU A 130 18.27 -11.36 8.06
CA LEU A 130 17.07 -10.54 7.87
C LEU A 130 16.47 -10.03 9.19
N LEU A 131 16.50 -10.85 10.26
CA LEU A 131 15.90 -10.49 11.55
C LEU A 131 16.82 -9.63 12.41
N SER A 132 18.13 -9.92 12.41
CA SER A 132 19.09 -9.18 13.24
C SER A 132 19.58 -7.90 12.58
N ASP A 133 19.69 -7.85 11.25
CA ASP A 133 20.34 -6.74 10.54
C ASP A 133 19.35 -5.73 9.95
N PHE A 134 18.06 -6.09 9.83
CA PHE A 134 17.01 -5.20 9.33
C PHE A 134 15.86 -5.02 10.33
N ILE A 135 15.03 -4.01 10.09
CA ILE A 135 13.67 -3.90 10.65
C ILE A 135 12.71 -4.44 9.61
N VAL A 136 12.00 -5.52 9.94
CA VAL A 136 10.97 -6.09 9.07
C VAL A 136 9.66 -5.31 9.25
N LEU A 137 9.29 -4.55 8.22
CA LEU A 137 8.00 -3.90 8.09
C LEU A 137 7.05 -4.81 7.31
N ARG A 138 5.76 -4.74 7.63
CA ARG A 138 4.72 -5.59 7.02
C ARG A 138 3.65 -4.71 6.37
N ASP A 139 3.28 -5.01 5.13
CA ASP A 139 2.06 -4.47 4.51
C ASP A 139 1.14 -5.62 4.08
N ALA A 140 -0.15 -5.34 4.01
CA ALA A 140 -1.15 -6.29 3.54
C ALA A 140 -1.08 -6.45 2.01
N MET A 141 -1.06 -7.71 1.59
CA MET A 141 -1.33 -8.09 0.22
C MET A 141 -2.74 -7.71 -0.19
N ARG A 142 -2.89 -7.22 -1.42
CA ARG A 142 -4.16 -6.82 -2.02
C ARG A 142 -4.56 -7.83 -3.11
N PHE A 143 -5.85 -7.91 -3.39
CA PHE A 143 -6.43 -8.91 -4.31
C PHE A 143 -5.86 -8.87 -5.73
N ARG A 144 -5.36 -7.71 -6.17
CA ARG A 144 -4.85 -7.53 -7.53
C ARG A 144 -3.33 -7.53 -7.60
N ASP A 145 -2.64 -7.90 -6.51
CA ASP A 145 -1.17 -7.90 -6.51
C ASP A 145 -0.62 -8.87 -7.55
N ILE A 146 0.41 -8.42 -8.25
CA ILE A 146 1.05 -9.19 -9.31
C ILE A 146 2.30 -9.82 -8.73
N TRP A 147 2.40 -11.13 -8.90
CA TRP A 147 3.57 -11.91 -8.54
C TRP A 147 4.49 -12.00 -9.74
N LYS A 148 5.74 -11.61 -9.56
CA LYS A 148 6.74 -11.88 -10.58
C LYS A 148 8.01 -12.40 -9.94
N GLU A 149 8.42 -13.58 -10.40
CA GLU A 149 9.76 -14.09 -10.16
C GLU A 149 10.73 -13.21 -10.94
N HIS A 150 11.36 -12.26 -10.27
CA HIS A 150 12.37 -11.38 -10.87
C HIS A 150 13.64 -11.47 -10.04
N GLU A 151 14.79 -11.48 -10.72
CA GLU A 151 16.06 -11.27 -10.05
C GLU A 151 16.07 -9.86 -9.45
N TYR A 152 16.41 -9.77 -8.16
CA TYR A 152 16.56 -8.51 -7.45
C TYR A 152 17.95 -8.41 -6.81
N THR A 153 18.40 -7.18 -6.63
CA THR A 153 19.59 -6.82 -5.87
C THR A 153 19.17 -6.03 -4.64
N LEU A 154 19.31 -6.62 -3.45
CA LEU A 154 19.05 -5.94 -2.17
C LEU A 154 20.29 -5.14 -1.75
N PHE A 155 20.08 -3.91 -1.30
CA PHE A 155 21.13 -3.01 -0.81
C PHE A 155 21.11 -2.89 0.71
N GLU A 156 22.23 -2.45 1.28
CA GLU A 156 22.40 -2.28 2.73
C GLU A 156 21.41 -1.32 3.39
N ASN A 157 20.87 -0.35 2.64
CA ASN A 157 19.84 0.58 3.11
C ASN A 157 18.42 -0.03 3.08
N GLY A 158 18.27 -1.29 2.67
CA GLY A 158 17.00 -2.00 2.56
C GLY A 158 16.25 -1.78 1.24
N SER A 159 16.75 -0.91 0.37
CA SER A 159 16.21 -0.79 -0.99
C SER A 159 16.57 -2.01 -1.82
N ALA A 160 15.69 -2.40 -2.74
CA ALA A 160 15.97 -3.47 -3.70
C ALA A 160 15.77 -2.97 -5.13
N LEU A 161 16.59 -3.48 -6.05
CA LEU A 161 16.57 -3.15 -7.47
C LEU A 161 16.24 -4.40 -8.30
N LEU A 162 15.26 -4.29 -9.19
CA LEU A 162 14.91 -5.36 -10.14
C LEU A 162 15.80 -5.34 -11.37
N LYS A 163 16.13 -6.52 -11.89
CA LYS A 163 17.09 -6.64 -13.00
C LYS A 163 16.50 -6.54 -14.41
N ASP A 164 15.18 -6.64 -14.60
CA ASP A 164 14.59 -6.83 -15.95
C ASP A 164 13.46 -5.86 -16.35
N TYR A 165 13.19 -4.80 -15.60
CA TYR A 165 12.15 -3.84 -16.00
C TYR A 165 12.71 -2.69 -16.84
N ASN A 166 12.64 -2.82 -18.18
CA ASN A 166 12.71 -1.75 -19.20
C ASN A 166 13.58 -0.52 -18.88
N SER A 167 14.82 -0.72 -18.42
CA SER A 167 15.82 0.33 -18.11
C SER A 167 15.43 1.36 -17.02
N GLU A 168 14.26 1.25 -16.40
CA GLU A 168 13.88 2.04 -15.21
C GLU A 168 14.17 1.24 -13.95
N LYS A 169 15.20 1.68 -13.22
CA LYS A 169 15.60 1.16 -11.92
C LYS A 169 14.49 1.43 -10.89
N GLN A 170 13.48 0.57 -10.81
CA GLN A 170 12.44 0.72 -9.78
C GLN A 170 13.00 0.25 -8.44
N ALA A 171 13.16 1.21 -7.52
CA ALA A 171 13.56 0.94 -6.14
C ALA A 171 12.31 0.66 -5.30
N PHE A 172 12.28 -0.49 -4.64
CA PHE A 172 11.21 -0.83 -3.68
C PHE A 172 11.21 0.15 -2.50
N ARG A 173 10.08 0.83 -2.28
CA ARG A 173 9.81 1.57 -1.05
C ARG A 173 8.34 1.43 -0.64
N GLY A 174 8.11 0.85 0.54
CA GLY A 174 6.89 0.96 1.32
C GLY A 174 5.71 0.10 0.88
N TYR A 175 5.27 0.27 -0.36
CA TYR A 175 4.05 -0.37 -0.85
C TYR A 175 4.36 -1.67 -1.58
N ASP A 176 5.41 -1.71 -2.39
CA ASP A 176 5.85 -2.99 -2.92
C ASP A 176 6.69 -3.74 -1.87
N CYS A 177 6.46 -5.03 -1.72
CA CYS A 177 7.03 -5.84 -0.65
C CYS A 177 7.61 -7.15 -1.15
N LEU A 178 8.61 -7.66 -0.43
CA LEU A 178 9.15 -8.99 -0.68
C LEU A 178 8.22 -10.02 -0.08
N HIS A 179 8.01 -11.11 -0.79
CA HIS A 179 7.34 -12.27 -0.26
C HIS A 179 8.34 -13.43 -0.25
N PRO A 180 8.51 -14.14 0.86
CA PRO A 180 9.23 -15.39 0.81
C PRO A 180 8.51 -16.33 -0.15
N ASP A 181 9.22 -16.77 -1.19
CA ASP A 181 8.79 -17.91 -1.99
C ASP A 181 8.73 -19.08 -1.00
N GLN A 182 7.52 -19.48 -0.60
CA GLN A 182 7.32 -20.08 0.71
C GLN A 182 7.95 -21.47 0.78
N PHE A 183 9.19 -21.57 1.27
CA PHE A 183 9.80 -22.77 1.87
C PHE A 183 9.48 -24.08 1.13
N SER A 184 9.55 -24.10 -0.20
CA SER A 184 9.59 -25.35 -0.93
C SER A 184 10.87 -26.08 -0.50
N SER A 185 10.75 -27.38 -0.20
CA SER A 185 11.83 -28.16 0.43
C SER A 185 13.13 -28.23 -0.39
N GLU A 186 13.09 -27.77 -1.63
CA GLU A 186 14.19 -27.85 -2.59
C GLU A 186 14.89 -26.49 -2.85
N ASN A 187 14.27 -25.34 -2.54
CA ASN A 187 14.88 -24.02 -2.77
C ASN A 187 14.78 -23.12 -1.52
N ARG A 188 15.76 -23.30 -0.61
CA ARG A 188 15.94 -22.40 0.54
C ARG A 188 16.54 -21.07 0.08
N GLY A 189 15.71 -20.06 -0.18
CA GLY A 189 16.18 -18.66 -0.14
C GLY A 189 15.76 -17.72 -1.27
N SER A 190 14.84 -18.09 -2.16
CA SER A 190 14.24 -17.11 -3.08
C SER A 190 13.18 -16.27 -2.34
N LEU A 191 13.29 -14.94 -2.45
CA LEU A 191 12.17 -14.04 -2.16
C LEU A 191 11.58 -13.68 -3.53
N VAL A 192 10.27 -13.88 -3.70
CA VAL A 192 9.54 -13.34 -4.85
C VAL A 192 9.15 -11.91 -4.52
N VAL A 193 9.10 -11.04 -5.52
CA VAL A 193 8.55 -9.71 -5.33
C VAL A 193 7.06 -9.73 -5.64
N ALA A 194 6.26 -9.20 -4.70
CA ALA A 194 4.87 -8.85 -4.98
C ALA A 194 4.77 -7.35 -5.26
N PHE A 195 4.12 -7.02 -6.38
CA PHE A 195 3.83 -5.64 -6.76
C PHE A 195 2.37 -5.30 -6.47
N HIS A 196 2.13 -4.13 -5.89
CA HIS A 196 0.77 -3.60 -5.83
C HIS A 196 0.38 -3.07 -7.21
N GLU A 197 -0.66 -3.63 -7.80
CA GLU A 197 -1.12 -3.29 -9.17
C GLU A 197 -1.39 -1.79 -9.34
N SER A 198 -1.87 -1.11 -8.30
CA SER A 198 -2.12 0.34 -8.33
C SER A 198 -0.85 1.19 -8.44
N VAL A 199 0.33 0.64 -8.13
CA VAL A 199 1.66 1.24 -8.32
C VAL A 199 2.32 0.69 -9.59
N PHE A 200 2.21 -0.62 -9.84
CA PHE A 200 2.75 -1.28 -11.03
C PHE A 200 2.18 -0.73 -12.34
N ASN A 201 0.91 -0.35 -12.36
CA ASN A 201 0.26 0.24 -13.54
C ASN A 201 0.47 1.77 -13.64
N GLN A 202 1.37 2.38 -12.86
CA GLN A 202 1.70 3.81 -12.94
C GLN A 202 2.84 4.14 -13.91
N ASN A 203 2.90 3.43 -15.04
CA ASN A 203 3.30 4.05 -16.30
C ASN A 203 2.05 4.08 -17.22
N PRO A 204 1.89 5.10 -18.07
CA PRO A 204 1.02 6.26 -17.88
C PRO A 204 -0.36 6.06 -18.51
N GLU A 205 -1.17 5.18 -17.93
CA GLU A 205 -2.63 5.30 -18.07
C GLU A 205 -3.26 5.63 -16.72
N THR A 206 -2.62 6.54 -15.98
CA THR A 206 -3.41 7.61 -15.33
C THR A 206 -4.39 8.05 -16.40
N LEU A 207 -5.66 7.65 -16.25
CA LEU A 207 -6.76 7.99 -17.13
C LEU A 207 -6.43 9.33 -17.77
N GLN A 208 -6.09 9.33 -19.08
CA GLN A 208 -5.65 10.54 -19.77
C GLN A 208 -6.59 11.68 -19.34
N PRO A 209 -6.10 12.90 -19.08
CA PRO A 209 -7.00 14.01 -18.75
C PRO A 209 -8.15 14.03 -19.77
N GLY A 210 -9.39 13.79 -19.31
CA GLY A 210 -10.55 13.53 -20.19
C GLY A 210 -11.15 12.11 -20.14
N ALA A 211 -10.48 11.12 -19.55
CA ALA A 211 -10.95 9.74 -19.58
C ALA A 211 -12.12 9.50 -18.60
N ASN A 212 -12.23 10.27 -17.52
CA ASN A 212 -13.39 10.23 -16.63
C ASN A 212 -14.63 10.76 -17.37
N GLU A 213 -14.45 11.82 -18.15
CA GLU A 213 -15.45 12.46 -19.01
C GLU A 213 -15.88 11.49 -20.12
N LEU A 214 -14.95 10.77 -20.74
CA LEU A 214 -15.23 9.73 -21.73
C LEU A 214 -16.01 8.54 -21.14
N ILE A 215 -15.64 8.09 -19.93
CA ILE A 215 -16.39 7.03 -19.23
C ILE A 215 -17.81 7.50 -18.88
N LEU A 216 -17.98 8.74 -18.44
CA LEU A 216 -19.30 9.32 -18.15
C LEU A 216 -20.15 9.40 -19.43
N LEU A 217 -19.55 9.87 -20.53
CA LEU A 217 -20.19 9.96 -21.84
C LEU A 217 -20.58 8.56 -22.36
N SER A 218 -19.71 7.57 -22.22
CA SER A 218 -19.98 6.17 -22.59
C SER A 218 -21.20 5.61 -21.85
N LYS A 219 -21.32 5.87 -20.54
CA LYS A 219 -22.49 5.47 -19.75
C LYS A 219 -23.78 6.10 -20.26
N ALA A 220 -23.76 7.39 -20.59
CA ALA A 220 -24.93 8.08 -21.15
C ALA A 220 -25.37 7.43 -22.48
N PHE A 221 -24.43 7.11 -23.37
CA PHE A 221 -24.72 6.42 -24.63
C PHE A 221 -25.24 4.99 -24.43
N LEU A 222 -24.74 4.25 -23.44
CA LEU A 222 -25.26 2.92 -23.11
C LEU A 222 -26.71 2.98 -22.64
N ILE A 223 -27.06 3.94 -21.79
CA ILE A 223 -28.46 4.16 -21.34
C ILE A 223 -29.34 4.51 -22.54
N LEU A 224 -28.90 5.46 -23.37
CA LEU A 224 -29.66 5.89 -24.55
C LEU A 224 -29.89 4.73 -25.53
N THR A 225 -28.84 3.96 -25.83
CA THR A 225 -28.92 2.81 -26.73
C THR A 225 -29.85 1.74 -26.18
N THR A 226 -29.77 1.47 -24.87
CA THR A 226 -30.68 0.53 -24.20
C THR A 226 -32.13 1.01 -24.28
N ALA A 227 -32.38 2.29 -24.06
CA ALA A 227 -33.72 2.89 -24.16
C ALA A 227 -34.30 2.79 -25.59
N VAL A 228 -33.48 3.01 -26.62
CA VAL A 228 -33.89 2.86 -28.03
C VAL A 228 -34.26 1.40 -28.33
N TYR A 229 -33.43 0.44 -27.91
CA TYR A 229 -33.70 -0.99 -28.11
C TYR A 229 -34.98 -1.46 -27.39
N LEU A 230 -35.29 -0.88 -26.23
CA LEU A 230 -36.53 -1.16 -25.50
C LEU A 230 -37.77 -0.51 -26.14
N SER A 231 -37.61 0.65 -26.75
CA SER A 231 -38.72 1.44 -27.31
C SER A 231 -39.15 0.98 -28.70
N VAL A 232 -38.20 0.55 -29.55
CA VAL A 232 -38.47 0.15 -30.93
C VAL A 232 -38.88 -1.32 -30.99
N LYS A 233 -40.17 -1.61 -31.22
CA LYS A 233 -40.71 -2.99 -31.25
C LYS A 233 -39.94 -3.93 -32.18
N LYS A 234 -39.45 -3.43 -33.33
CA LYS A 234 -38.71 -4.19 -34.35
C LYS A 234 -37.33 -4.67 -33.87
N LEU A 235 -36.73 -3.99 -32.88
CA LEU A 235 -35.43 -4.31 -32.32
C LEU A 235 -35.51 -5.32 -31.16
N ARG A 236 -36.69 -5.62 -30.62
CA ARG A 236 -36.88 -6.54 -29.48
C ARG A 236 -36.91 -8.03 -29.89
N ASN A 237 -36.22 -8.37 -30.97
CA ASN A 237 -36.02 -9.75 -31.40
C ASN A 237 -34.98 -10.46 -30.51
N LEU A 238 -34.71 -11.75 -30.75
CA LEU A 238 -33.77 -12.53 -29.95
C LEU A 238 -32.38 -11.85 -29.88
N HIS A 239 -31.88 -11.37 -31.01
CA HIS A 239 -30.60 -10.66 -31.09
C HIS A 239 -30.60 -9.38 -30.25
N GLY A 240 -31.65 -8.57 -30.34
CA GLY A 240 -31.76 -7.34 -29.53
C GLY A 240 -31.90 -7.61 -28.04
N LYS A 241 -32.53 -8.72 -27.61
CA LYS A 241 -32.57 -9.12 -26.19
C LYS A 241 -31.19 -9.49 -25.67
N VAL A 242 -30.40 -10.24 -26.43
CA VAL A 242 -29.01 -10.57 -26.09
C VAL A 242 -28.16 -9.30 -26.04
N PHE A 243 -28.34 -8.40 -27.02
CA PHE A 243 -27.64 -7.12 -27.05
C PHE A 243 -27.98 -6.23 -25.84
N ILE A 244 -29.26 -6.12 -25.46
CA ILE A 244 -29.65 -5.40 -24.23
C ILE A 244 -28.98 -6.00 -22.99
N SER A 245 -28.97 -7.33 -22.87
CA SER A 245 -28.30 -8.01 -21.75
C SER A 245 -26.81 -7.64 -21.68
N TYR A 246 -26.12 -7.66 -22.82
CA TYR A 246 -24.71 -7.25 -22.93
C TYR A 246 -24.49 -5.77 -22.58
N MET A 247 -25.35 -4.86 -23.06
CA MET A 247 -25.23 -3.43 -22.73
C MET A 247 -25.44 -3.18 -21.23
N LEU A 248 -26.36 -3.93 -20.59
CA LEU A 248 -26.58 -3.87 -19.15
C LEU A 248 -25.38 -4.39 -18.36
N THR A 249 -24.74 -5.49 -18.76
CA THR A 249 -23.54 -6.00 -18.06
C THR A 249 -22.37 -5.02 -18.15
N ILE A 250 -22.14 -4.42 -19.32
CA ILE A 250 -21.12 -3.37 -19.49
C ILE A 250 -21.45 -2.16 -18.62
N PHE A 251 -22.69 -1.70 -18.62
CA PHE A 251 -23.11 -0.58 -17.80
C PHE A 251 -22.85 -0.84 -16.30
N MET A 252 -23.21 -2.03 -15.82
CA MET A 252 -22.97 -2.43 -14.43
C MET A 252 -21.47 -2.48 -14.10
N PHE A 253 -20.62 -2.97 -15.01
CA PHE A 253 -19.18 -2.96 -14.83
C PHE A 253 -18.60 -1.54 -14.76
N LEU A 254 -19.00 -0.64 -15.66
CA LEU A 254 -18.56 0.76 -15.66
C LEU A 254 -19.09 1.52 -14.44
N LEU A 255 -20.29 1.20 -13.97
CA LEU A 255 -20.87 1.74 -12.75
C LEU A 255 -20.05 1.29 -11.53
N HIS A 256 -19.72 0.00 -11.44
CA HIS A 256 -18.87 -0.53 -10.38
C HIS A 256 -17.49 0.14 -10.35
N LYS A 257 -16.81 0.27 -11.50
CA LYS A 257 -15.52 0.96 -11.58
C LYS A 257 -15.58 2.40 -11.05
N TRP A 258 -16.64 3.12 -11.38
CA TRP A 258 -16.83 4.49 -10.92
C TRP A 258 -17.10 4.55 -9.40
N LEU A 259 -17.94 3.66 -8.88
CA LEU A 259 -18.19 3.58 -7.43
C LEU A 259 -16.92 3.26 -6.64
N MET A 260 -16.09 2.35 -7.16
CA MET A 260 -14.78 2.03 -6.58
C MET A 260 -13.80 3.21 -6.64
N HIS A 261 -13.80 3.98 -7.74
CA HIS A 261 -12.93 5.15 -7.90
C HIS A 261 -13.26 6.24 -6.87
N PHE A 262 -14.54 6.50 -6.63
CA PHE A 262 -14.98 7.51 -5.66
C PHE A 262 -15.03 7.00 -4.21
N HIS A 263 -14.49 5.80 -3.93
CA HIS A 263 -14.53 5.18 -2.61
C HIS A 263 -15.92 5.21 -1.94
N ILE A 264 -17.00 5.18 -2.73
CA ILE A 264 -18.35 5.18 -2.19
C ILE A 264 -18.59 3.80 -1.58
N PRO A 265 -18.78 3.69 -0.25
CA PRO A 265 -18.86 2.41 0.42
C PRO A 265 -20.18 1.74 0.06
N LEU A 266 -20.16 0.90 -0.96
CA LEU A 266 -21.24 -0.04 -1.20
C LEU A 266 -21.13 -1.12 -0.13
N LYS A 267 -22.05 -1.12 0.83
CA LYS A 267 -22.21 -2.17 1.84
C LYS A 267 -22.72 -3.50 1.24
N PHE A 268 -22.28 -3.89 0.04
CA PHE A 268 -22.66 -5.16 -0.58
C PHE A 268 -21.98 -6.37 0.10
N CYS A 269 -20.89 -6.16 0.84
CA CYS A 269 -20.17 -7.25 1.51
C CYS A 269 -20.89 -7.85 2.74
N LEU A 270 -22.02 -7.29 3.19
CA LEU A 270 -22.84 -7.91 4.25
C LEU A 270 -23.64 -9.14 3.79
N LEU A 271 -23.69 -9.43 2.48
CA LEU A 271 -24.45 -10.55 1.92
C LEU A 271 -23.61 -11.81 1.63
N ARG A 272 -22.30 -11.81 1.89
CA ARG A 272 -21.40 -12.94 1.58
C ARG A 272 -21.28 -14.00 2.69
N GLY A 273 -22.33 -14.12 3.50
CA GLY A 273 -22.45 -15.10 4.60
C GLY A 273 -23.63 -16.07 4.46
N LEU A 274 -24.24 -16.17 3.28
CA LEU A 274 -25.18 -17.23 2.92
C LEU A 274 -24.60 -17.95 1.71
N PHE A 275 -23.90 -19.05 1.97
CA PHE A 275 -23.59 -20.25 1.19
C PHE A 275 -22.21 -20.79 1.57
#